data_AF-A0A7W1R9Q7-F1
#
_entry.id   AF-A0A7W1R9Q7-F1
#
_cell.length_a   1.000
_cell.length_b   1.000
_cell.length_c   1.000
_cell.angle_alpha   90.00
_cell.angle_beta   90.00
_cell.angle_gamma   90.00
#
_symmetry.space_group_name_H-M   'P 1'
#
loop_
_entity.id
_entity.type
_entity.pdbx_description
1 polymer ?
#
loop_
_entity_poly.entity_id
_entity_poly.type
_entity_poly.pdbx_seq_one_letter_code
_entity_poly.pdbx_strand_id
1 'polypeptide(L)'
;MKSIIFSVCILISIAHLPVSNVASCLVPQQPRNFDHFGNISCEDELARLDNFSNQLQSNLEAQGYIIMYGGRRGRRNEAKARAARMKFYLLQIRGLDAKRIFTLDGGYREELSGELWLVQHGESAPLPTPTVKLKDVKLKGRVKVRGYSCGEGLG
;
A
#
# COMPACT_ATOMS: atom_id res chain seq x y z
N MET A 1 -37.24 -39.10 -53.98
CA MET A 1 -36.78 -37.73 -53.67
C MET A 1 -37.47 -37.26 -52.39
N LYS A 2 -36.67 -36.90 -51.36
CA LYS A 2 -37.01 -36.19 -50.08
C LYS A 2 -37.84 -37.02 -49.08
N SER A 3 -37.27 -37.74 -48.10
CA SER A 3 -36.43 -37.35 -46.94
C SER A 3 -37.05 -36.26 -46.06
N ILE A 4 -37.38 -36.59 -44.80
CA ILE A 4 -36.68 -36.15 -43.56
C ILE A 4 -37.53 -36.57 -42.35
N ILE A 5 -37.00 -37.53 -41.60
CA ILE A 5 -37.51 -38.01 -40.31
C ILE A 5 -37.12 -36.96 -39.26
N PHE A 6 -38.08 -36.54 -38.45
CA PHE A 6 -37.89 -35.53 -37.41
C PHE A 6 -36.84 -36.01 -36.38
N SER A 7 -35.78 -35.22 -36.31
CA SER A 7 -34.59 -35.41 -35.51
C SER A 7 -34.91 -35.33 -34.01
N VAL A 8 -34.72 -36.47 -33.34
CA VAL A 8 -34.09 -36.67 -32.02
C VAL A 8 -34.36 -35.59 -30.96
N CYS A 9 -35.12 -36.01 -29.94
CA CYS A 9 -35.16 -35.40 -28.61
C CYS A 9 -33.74 -35.09 -28.10
N ILE A 10 -33.42 -33.80 -28.03
CA ILE A 10 -32.23 -33.31 -27.34
C ILE A 10 -32.43 -33.59 -25.86
N LEU A 11 -31.78 -34.63 -25.37
CA LEU A 11 -31.58 -34.89 -23.95
C LEU A 11 -30.82 -33.68 -23.38
N ILE A 12 -31.53 -32.83 -22.64
CA ILE A 12 -30.90 -31.79 -21.81
C ILE A 12 -30.26 -32.54 -20.63
N SER A 13 -29.03 -33.00 -20.82
CA SER A 13 -28.14 -33.37 -19.72
C SER A 13 -27.80 -32.08 -18.96
N ILE A 14 -28.58 -31.78 -17.92
CA ILE A 14 -28.23 -30.76 -16.93
C ILE A 14 -27.04 -31.31 -16.15
N ALA A 15 -25.84 -31.07 -16.67
CA ALA A 15 -24.61 -31.26 -15.92
C ALA A 15 -24.66 -30.31 -14.71
N HIS A 16 -25.01 -30.88 -13.55
CA HIS A 16 -24.85 -30.21 -12.28
C HIS A 16 -23.34 -30.01 -12.09
N LEU A 17 -22.88 -28.79 -12.34
CA LEU A 17 -21.57 -28.37 -11.90
C LEU A 17 -21.56 -28.50 -10.37
N PRO A 18 -20.68 -29.32 -9.77
CA PRO A 18 -20.48 -29.24 -8.34
C PRO A 18 -19.94 -27.83 -8.05
N VAL A 19 -20.74 -27.03 -7.36
CA VAL A 19 -20.25 -25.81 -6.73
C VAL A 19 -19.28 -26.29 -5.66
N SER A 20 -18.00 -26.39 -6.04
CA SER A 20 -16.91 -26.69 -5.12
C SER A 20 -16.81 -25.51 -4.15
N ASN A 21 -17.51 -25.61 -3.03
CA ASN A 21 -17.38 -24.67 -1.93
C ASN A 21 -16.04 -24.95 -1.25
N VAL A 22 -14.98 -24.34 -1.76
CA VAL A 22 -13.69 -24.32 -1.09
C VAL A 22 -13.81 -23.43 0.13
N ALA A 23 -14.13 -24.03 1.27
CA ALA A 23 -13.89 -23.43 2.57
C ALA A 23 -12.38 -23.30 2.74
N SER A 24 -11.82 -22.19 2.28
CA SER A 24 -10.44 -21.82 2.55
C SER A 24 -10.30 -21.67 4.06
N CYS A 25 -9.44 -22.50 4.66
CA CYS A 25 -9.00 -22.31 6.04
C CYS A 25 -8.49 -20.87 6.15
N LEU A 26 -9.05 -20.06 7.06
CA LEU A 26 -8.68 -18.66 7.30
C LEU A 26 -7.26 -18.60 7.87
N VAL A 27 -6.25 -18.88 7.05
CA VAL A 27 -4.88 -18.44 7.33
C VAL A 27 -4.95 -16.92 7.18
N PRO A 28 -4.65 -16.13 8.23
CA PRO A 28 -4.55 -14.69 8.09
C PRO A 28 -3.51 -14.43 7.00
N GLN A 29 -3.97 -13.95 5.84
CA GLN A 29 -3.07 -13.59 4.78
C GLN A 29 -2.20 -12.43 5.31
N GLN A 30 -0.89 -12.57 5.14
CA GLN A 30 0.07 -11.59 5.66
C GLN A 30 0.14 -10.43 4.68
N PRO A 31 0.20 -9.17 5.17
CA PRO A 31 0.31 -8.02 4.29
C PRO A 31 1.58 -8.13 3.44
N ARG A 32 1.47 -7.76 2.16
CA ARG A 32 2.59 -7.82 1.24
C ARG A 32 3.44 -6.56 1.32
N ASN A 33 4.72 -6.69 1.67
CA ASN A 33 5.68 -5.61 1.50
C ASN A 33 5.84 -5.35 -0.01
N PHE A 34 5.44 -4.16 -0.46
CA PHE A 34 5.52 -3.77 -1.86
C PHE A 34 6.88 -3.15 -2.18
N ASP A 35 7.33 -2.23 -1.33
CA ASP A 35 8.60 -1.54 -1.52
C ASP A 35 9.17 -1.05 -0.18
N HIS A 36 10.49 -0.93 -0.14
CA HIS A 36 11.27 -0.35 0.95
C HIS A 36 12.30 0.62 0.39
N PHE A 37 12.43 1.78 1.02
CA PHE A 37 13.42 2.80 0.65
C PHE A 37 14.03 3.49 1.86
N GLY A 38 15.27 3.94 1.70
CA GLY A 38 15.97 4.79 2.67
C GLY A 38 15.66 6.29 2.45
N ASN A 39 16.62 7.14 2.77
CA ASN A 39 16.52 8.57 2.52
C ASN A 39 16.85 8.89 1.05
N ILE A 40 15.84 8.75 0.18
CA ILE A 40 15.94 9.02 -1.26
C ILE A 40 15.49 10.43 -1.64
N SER A 41 15.76 10.82 -2.88
CA SER A 41 15.29 12.09 -3.44
C SER A 41 13.77 12.14 -3.50
N CYS A 42 13.21 13.36 -3.57
CA CYS A 42 11.75 13.50 -3.68
C CYS A 42 11.24 12.87 -4.98
N GLU A 43 11.96 13.05 -6.08
CA GLU A 43 11.59 12.52 -7.39
C GLU A 43 11.55 11.00 -7.40
N ASP A 44 12.56 10.35 -6.81
CA ASP A 44 12.58 8.88 -6.67
C ASP A 44 11.45 8.37 -5.78
N GLU A 45 11.11 9.10 -4.72
CA GLU A 45 9.98 8.78 -3.84
C GLU A 45 8.66 8.85 -4.63
N LEU A 46 8.45 9.90 -5.44
CA LEU A 46 7.26 10.03 -6.27
C LEU A 46 7.18 8.94 -7.34
N ALA A 47 8.30 8.58 -7.99
CA ALA A 47 8.32 7.49 -8.97
C ALA A 47 7.94 6.14 -8.35
N ARG A 48 8.39 5.86 -7.11
CA ARG A 48 7.97 4.67 -6.36
C ARG A 48 6.48 4.71 -5.99
N LEU A 49 5.94 5.88 -5.65
CA LEU A 49 4.51 6.06 -5.43
C LEU A 49 3.69 5.88 -6.71
N ASP A 50 4.20 6.23 -7.88
CA ASP A 50 3.53 5.97 -9.15
C ASP A 50 3.39 4.45 -9.37
N ASN A 51 4.46 3.69 -9.18
CA ASN A 51 4.43 2.22 -9.25
C ASN A 51 3.45 1.62 -8.23
N PHE A 52 3.44 2.13 -7.00
CA PHE A 52 2.52 1.70 -5.96
C PHE A 52 1.05 2.01 -6.31
N SER A 53 0.79 3.18 -6.91
CA SER A 53 -0.55 3.57 -7.33
C SER A 53 -1.08 2.66 -8.45
N ASN A 54 -0.22 2.23 -9.39
CA ASN A 54 -0.61 1.30 -10.46
C ASN A 54 -1.08 -0.05 -9.87
N GLN A 55 -0.42 -0.54 -8.82
CA GLN A 55 -0.83 -1.77 -8.13
C GLN A 55 -2.18 -1.60 -7.43
N LEU A 56 -2.39 -0.48 -6.73
CA LEU A 56 -3.66 -0.20 -6.04
C LEU A 56 -4.83 0.04 -7.01
N GLN A 57 -4.56 0.55 -8.21
CA GLN A 57 -5.57 0.67 -9.26
C GLN A 57 -5.91 -0.69 -9.88
N SER A 58 -4.92 -1.59 -10.01
CA SER A 58 -5.12 -2.94 -10.54
C SER A 58 -5.94 -3.84 -9.62
N ASN A 59 -5.92 -3.59 -8.31
CA ASN A 59 -6.71 -4.31 -7.31
C ASN A 59 -7.52 -3.32 -6.47
N LEU A 60 -8.81 -3.18 -6.76
CA LEU A 60 -9.68 -2.19 -6.12
C LEU A 60 -10.01 -2.50 -4.66
N GLU A 61 -9.86 -3.75 -4.23
CA GLU A 61 -10.12 -4.17 -2.85
C GLU A 61 -8.89 -4.02 -1.94
N ALA A 62 -7.70 -3.87 -2.54
CA ALA A 62 -6.48 -3.66 -1.79
C ALA A 62 -6.45 -2.28 -1.10
N GLN A 63 -5.87 -2.25 0.09
CA GLN A 63 -5.52 -1.04 0.82
C GLN A 63 -4.01 -0.80 0.73
N GLY A 64 -3.64 0.47 0.66
CA GLY A 64 -2.24 0.91 0.67
C GLY A 64 -1.85 1.46 2.04
N TYR A 65 -0.81 0.91 2.64
CA TYR A 65 -0.24 1.43 3.89
C TYR A 65 1.14 2.03 3.63
N ILE A 66 1.36 3.23 4.15
CA ILE A 66 2.63 3.95 4.13
C ILE A 66 3.16 3.98 5.56
N ILE A 67 4.30 3.37 5.81
CA ILE A 67 5.00 3.47 7.10
C ILE A 67 6.25 4.30 6.91
N MET A 68 6.39 5.38 7.68
CA MET A 68 7.60 6.22 7.66
C MET A 68 8.31 6.17 9.00
N TYR A 69 9.62 5.93 8.95
CA TYR A 69 10.51 5.87 10.11
C TYR A 69 11.43 7.10 10.10
N GLY A 70 11.55 7.77 11.25
CA GLY A 70 12.58 8.79 11.44
C GLY A 70 13.97 8.16 11.58
N GLY A 71 15.02 8.86 11.14
CA GLY A 71 16.40 8.44 11.43
C GLY A 71 16.80 8.72 12.87
N ARG A 72 17.87 8.05 13.35
CA ARG A 72 18.46 8.31 14.67
C ARG A 72 18.88 9.77 14.80
N ARG A 73 19.28 10.39 13.69
CA ARG A 73 19.50 11.83 13.53
C ARG A 73 18.53 12.37 12.49
N GLY A 74 17.97 13.55 12.72
CA GLY A 74 17.04 14.17 11.76
C GLY A 74 16.27 15.33 12.36
N ARG A 75 15.14 15.68 11.73
CA ARG A 75 14.27 16.77 12.23
C ARG A 75 13.01 16.20 12.87
N ARG A 76 12.50 16.90 13.90
CA ARG A 76 11.19 16.54 14.48
C ARG A 76 10.09 16.65 13.41
N ASN A 77 9.20 15.66 13.37
CA ASN A 77 8.10 15.52 12.40
C ASN A 77 8.52 15.25 10.95
N GLU A 78 9.79 14.96 10.66
CA GLU A 78 10.23 14.73 9.28
C GLU A 78 9.52 13.51 8.65
N ALA A 79 9.54 12.36 9.32
CA ALA A 79 8.86 11.15 8.86
C ALA A 79 7.35 11.38 8.69
N LYS A 80 6.71 12.07 9.66
CA LYS A 80 5.30 12.42 9.59
C LYS A 80 4.97 13.36 8.42
N ALA A 81 5.85 14.33 8.14
CA ALA A 81 5.68 15.26 7.02
C ALA A 81 5.83 14.54 5.67
N ARG A 82 6.82 13.64 5.54
CA ARG A 82 6.95 12.78 4.35
C ARG A 82 5.73 11.90 4.15
N ALA A 83 5.27 11.18 5.18
CA ALA A 83 4.05 10.35 5.08
C ALA A 83 2.82 11.15 4.64
N ALA A 84 2.64 12.36 5.18
CA ALA A 84 1.55 13.25 4.80
C ALA A 84 1.64 13.70 3.34
N ARG A 85 2.84 14.05 2.85
CA ARG A 85 3.10 14.37 1.44
C ARG A 85 2.80 13.19 0.53
N MET A 86 3.32 12.00 0.87
CA MET A 86 3.10 10.78 0.09
C MET A 86 1.60 10.45 -0.02
N LYS A 87 0.88 10.52 1.11
CA LYS A 87 -0.57 10.34 1.10
C LYS A 87 -1.26 11.42 0.26
N PHE A 88 -0.89 12.69 0.38
CA PHE A 88 -1.45 13.75 -0.46
C PHE A 88 -1.23 13.46 -1.96
N TYR A 89 -0.03 13.05 -2.37
CA TYR A 89 0.29 12.70 -3.75
C TYR A 89 -0.61 11.58 -4.28
N LEU A 90 -0.74 10.48 -3.53
CA LEU A 90 -1.60 9.36 -3.91
C LEU A 90 -3.08 9.75 -4.04
N LEU A 91 -3.58 10.65 -3.20
CA LEU A 91 -4.98 11.07 -3.21
C LEU A 91 -5.26 12.12 -4.29
N GLN A 92 -4.47 13.18 -4.33
CA GLN A 92 -4.76 14.37 -5.12
C GLN A 92 -4.16 14.31 -6.52
N ILE A 93 -3.01 13.64 -6.68
CA ILE A 93 -2.33 13.53 -7.98
C ILE A 93 -2.67 12.21 -8.66
N ARG A 94 -2.69 11.09 -7.93
CA ARG A 94 -3.01 9.76 -8.48
C ARG A 94 -4.49 9.38 -8.37
N GLY A 95 -5.30 10.17 -7.69
CA GLY A 95 -6.76 9.99 -7.63
C GLY A 95 -7.23 8.77 -6.84
N LEU A 96 -6.45 8.26 -5.89
CA LEU A 96 -6.86 7.12 -5.07
C LEU A 96 -7.88 7.53 -3.99
N ASP A 97 -8.78 6.62 -3.63
CA ASP A 97 -9.75 6.83 -2.54
C ASP A 97 -9.04 6.96 -1.18
N ALA A 98 -9.35 8.01 -0.43
CA ALA A 98 -8.85 8.27 0.92
C ALA A 98 -9.13 7.13 1.90
N LYS A 99 -10.21 6.37 1.70
CA LYS A 99 -10.58 5.21 2.52
C LYS A 99 -9.63 4.02 2.33
N ARG A 100 -8.82 4.03 1.27
CA ARG A 100 -7.89 2.94 0.92
C ARG A 100 -6.45 3.23 1.31
N ILE A 101 -6.11 4.47 1.67
CA ILE A 101 -4.72 4.89 1.93
C ILE A 101 -4.52 5.24 3.40
N PHE A 102 -3.67 4.48 4.08
CA PHE A 102 -3.36 4.62 5.49
C PHE A 102 -1.89 5.00 5.70
N THR A 103 -1.63 5.82 6.71
CA THR A 103 -0.27 6.20 7.12
C THR A 103 -0.04 5.77 8.55
N LEU A 104 1.05 5.06 8.82
CA LEU A 104 1.47 4.65 10.14
C LEU A 104 2.77 5.35 10.54
N ASP A 105 2.87 5.74 11.81
CA ASP A 105 4.14 6.21 12.38
C ASP A 105 5.01 4.99 12.67
N GLY A 106 6.15 4.91 11.99
CA GLY A 106 7.09 3.81 12.12
C GLY A 106 7.92 3.86 13.40
N GLY A 107 7.96 5.01 14.08
CA GLY A 107 8.97 5.30 15.10
C GLY A 107 10.31 5.67 14.46
N TYR A 108 11.41 5.12 14.99
CA TYR A 108 12.75 5.47 14.56
C TYR A 108 13.58 4.25 14.17
N ARG A 109 14.42 4.43 13.16
CA ARG A 109 15.47 3.52 12.72
C ARG A 109 16.81 4.24 12.69
N GLU A 110 17.88 3.53 12.34
CA GLU A 110 19.21 4.14 12.20
C GLU A 110 19.18 5.30 11.20
N GLU A 111 18.62 5.04 10.02
CA GLU A 111 18.42 6.03 8.96
C GLU A 111 16.93 6.24 8.66
N LEU A 112 16.61 7.43 8.16
CA LEU A 112 15.26 7.73 7.70
C LEU A 112 14.90 6.77 6.56
N SER A 113 13.74 6.13 6.67
CA SER A 113 13.29 5.10 5.72
C SER A 113 11.77 5.04 5.65
N GLY A 114 11.27 4.46 4.57
CA GLY A 114 9.86 4.28 4.29
C GLY A 114 9.55 2.89 3.77
N GLU A 115 8.33 2.44 4.01
CA GLU A 115 7.80 1.18 3.52
C GLU A 115 6.41 1.39 2.92
N LEU A 116 6.17 0.74 1.79
CA LEU A 116 4.89 0.66 1.13
C LEU A 116 4.37 -0.76 1.23
N TRP A 117 3.13 -0.91 1.67
CA TRP A 117 2.50 -2.20 1.88
C TRP A 117 1.18 -2.26 1.14
N LEU A 118 0.94 -3.41 0.51
CA LEU A 118 -0.35 -3.77 -0.08
C LEU A 118 -1.03 -4.75 0.85
N VAL A 119 -2.25 -4.41 1.26
CA VAL A 119 -3.04 -5.18 2.20
C VAL A 119 -4.35 -5.55 1.53
N GLN A 120 -4.57 -6.84 1.29
CA GLN A 120 -5.82 -7.35 0.72
C GLN A 120 -6.92 -7.46 1.76
N HIS A 121 -8.15 -7.66 1.30
CA HIS A 121 -9.27 -7.89 2.20
C HIS A 121 -9.03 -9.12 3.09
N GLY A 122 -9.18 -8.97 4.40
CA GLY A 122 -8.92 -10.04 5.38
C GLY A 122 -7.46 -10.16 5.83
N GLU A 123 -6.53 -9.41 5.23
CA GLU A 123 -5.15 -9.32 5.74
C GLU A 123 -5.09 -8.39 6.97
N SER A 124 -4.14 -8.66 7.86
CA SER A 124 -3.86 -7.76 8.99
C SER A 124 -3.03 -6.56 8.53
N ALA A 125 -3.23 -5.41 9.16
CA ALA A 125 -2.39 -4.23 8.92
C ALA A 125 -0.92 -4.53 9.24
N PRO A 126 0.03 -3.97 8.47
CA PRO A 126 1.46 -4.16 8.74
C PRO A 126 1.85 -3.53 10.07
N LEU A 127 2.75 -4.19 10.80
CA LEU A 127 3.28 -3.71 12.06
C LEU A 127 4.59 -2.95 11.84
N PRO A 128 4.72 -1.73 12.38
CA PRO A 128 5.98 -1.01 12.40
C PRO A 128 7.12 -1.80 13.06
N THR A 129 8.32 -1.71 12.51
CA THR A 129 9.54 -2.33 13.06
C THR A 129 10.64 -1.29 13.32
N PRO A 130 10.46 -0.42 14.35
CA PRO A 130 11.49 0.52 14.76
C PRO A 130 12.71 -0.22 15.33
N THR A 131 13.90 0.31 15.06
CA THR A 131 15.16 -0.24 15.58
C THR A 131 15.83 0.68 16.60
N VAL A 132 15.38 1.93 16.71
CA VAL A 132 15.95 2.95 17.61
C VAL A 132 14.89 3.39 18.62
N LYS A 133 15.28 3.40 19.91
CA LYS A 133 14.42 3.90 20.98
C LYS A 133 14.40 5.42 20.97
N LEU A 134 13.25 6.02 21.29
CA LEU A 134 13.07 7.48 21.28
C LEU A 134 14.14 8.24 22.09
N LYS A 135 14.57 7.70 23.24
CA LYS A 135 15.60 8.31 24.10
C LYS A 135 16.98 8.45 23.43
N ASP A 136 17.25 7.65 22.40
CA ASP A 136 18.53 7.60 21.71
C ASP A 136 18.54 8.45 20.42
N VAL A 137 17.40 9.09 20.08
CA VAL A 137 17.22 9.92 18.89
C VAL A 137 17.72 11.35 19.14
N LYS A 138 18.50 11.87 18.20
CA LYS A 138 19.04 13.23 18.21
C LYS A 138 18.35 14.09 17.15
N LEU A 139 17.34 14.86 17.56
CA LEU A 139 16.57 15.73 16.66
C LEU A 139 17.11 17.16 16.65
N LYS A 140 17.30 17.73 15.46
CA LYS A 140 17.65 19.15 15.26
C LYS A 140 16.52 19.84 14.50
N GLY A 141 15.91 20.86 15.11
CA GLY A 141 14.82 21.61 14.48
C GLY A 141 13.52 20.81 14.29
N ARG A 142 12.60 21.38 13.50
CA ARG A 142 11.25 20.84 13.26
C ARG A 142 10.84 21.05 11.80
N VAL A 143 10.10 20.09 11.24
CA VAL A 143 9.41 20.19 9.95
C VAL A 143 7.92 20.48 10.20
N LYS A 144 7.33 21.38 9.41
CA LYS A 144 5.88 21.61 9.38
C LYS A 144 5.26 20.49 8.53
N VAL A 145 4.29 19.76 9.08
CA VAL A 145 3.65 18.63 8.37
C VAL A 145 2.75 19.13 7.24
N ARG A 146 2.03 20.23 7.47
CA ARG A 146 1.17 20.86 6.47
C ARG A 146 2.02 21.67 5.49
N GLY A 147 1.75 21.51 4.19
CA GLY A 147 2.44 22.23 3.12
C GLY A 147 3.80 21.64 2.73
N TYR A 148 4.22 20.54 3.36
CA TYR A 148 5.48 19.89 3.03
C TYR A 148 5.43 19.31 1.61
N SER A 149 6.12 19.97 0.68
CA SER A 149 6.20 19.60 -0.74
C SER A 149 7.62 19.21 -1.14
N CYS A 150 7.78 18.58 -2.29
CA CYS A 150 9.08 18.51 -2.96
C CYS A 150 9.59 19.94 -3.20
N GLY A 151 10.75 20.29 -2.62
CA GLY A 151 11.39 21.61 -2.79
C GLY A 151 11.56 22.45 -1.52
N GLU A 152 10.86 22.17 -0.41
CA GLU A 152 11.01 22.96 0.85
C GLU A 152 12.12 22.44 1.80
N GLY A 153 12.97 21.51 1.33
CA GLY A 153 13.85 20.72 2.21
C GLY A 153 15.27 20.45 1.72
N LEU A 154 15.73 21.11 0.65
CA LEU A 154 17.16 21.18 0.31
C LEU A 154 17.65 22.60 0.65
N GLY A 155 17.91 22.81 1.93
CA GLY A 155 18.50 24.02 2.50
C GLY A 155 19.08 23.72 3.87
#